data_AF-A0A7H8HM70-F1
#
_entry.id   AF-A0A7H8HM70-F1
#
_cell.length_a   1.000
_cell.length_b   1.000
_cell.length_c   1.000
_cell.angle_alpha   90.00
_cell.angle_beta   90.00
_cell.angle_gamma   90.00
#
_symmetry.space_group_name_H-M   'P 1'
#
loop_
_entity.id
_entity.type
_entity.pdbx_description
1 polymer ?
#
loop_
_entity_poly.entity_id
_entity_poly.type
_entity_poly.pdbx_seq_one_letter_code
_entity_poly.pdbx_strand_id
1 'polypeptide(L)'
;MADGPDREALLAELSALSATATSADGAVSLSVNTDGVLTRLRLSDAVSGMAPSEIADAVLRTYVEAQRESAKRTGQLLAPLGSGGYLMDRLRWRVQFEPEPAPVAAPAPAAPPAEPDGKVLKDRSSDTPAEPPPAGPVADDDWYGRGMRLDRAW
;
A
#
# COMPACT_ATOMS: atom_id res chain seq x y z
N MET A 1 28.49 40.48 8.06
CA MET A 1 27.73 39.67 7.10
C MET A 1 26.92 38.71 7.93
N ALA A 2 25.59 38.73 7.82
CA ALA A 2 24.76 37.77 8.54
C ALA A 2 25.08 36.38 7.97
N ASP A 3 25.60 35.49 8.81
CA ASP A 3 25.73 34.08 8.43
C ASP A 3 24.32 33.60 8.10
N GLY A 4 24.13 33.13 6.86
CA GLY A 4 22.90 32.46 6.50
C GLY A 4 22.72 31.21 7.37
N PRO A 5 21.51 30.64 7.45
CA PRO A 5 21.31 29.40 8.19
C PRO A 5 22.33 28.34 7.73
N ASP A 6 22.99 27.70 8.70
CA ASP A 6 23.98 26.66 8.43
C ASP A 6 23.31 25.53 7.65
N ARG A 7 23.64 25.48 6.35
CA ARG A 7 23.02 24.55 5.40
C ARG A 7 23.35 23.11 5.75
N GLU A 8 24.52 22.85 6.30
CA GLU A 8 24.95 21.50 6.66
C GLU A 8 24.18 21.00 7.88
N ALA A 9 24.02 21.86 8.90
CA ALA A 9 23.18 21.58 10.06
C ALA A 9 21.71 21.30 9.66
N LEU A 10 21.14 22.13 8.78
CA LEU A 10 19.77 21.92 8.28
C LEU A 10 19.61 20.59 7.52
N LEU A 11 20.60 20.21 6.70
CA LEU A 11 20.57 18.94 5.99
C LEU A 11 20.69 17.74 6.94
N ALA A 12 21.53 17.85 7.98
CA ALA A 12 21.65 16.83 9.01
C ALA A 12 20.33 16.65 9.77
N GLU A 13 19.71 17.75 10.22
CA GLU A 13 18.40 17.72 10.89
C GLU A 13 17.30 17.15 9.99
N LEU A 14 17.28 17.54 8.71
CA LEU A 14 16.31 17.01 7.74
C LEU A 14 16.49 15.50 7.55
N SER A 15 17.72 15.01 7.49
CA SER A 15 18.00 13.57 7.33
C SER A 15 17.60 12.74 8.55
N ALA A 16 17.67 13.33 9.76
CA ALA A 16 17.30 12.68 11.01
C ALA A 16 15.80 12.80 11.33
N LEU A 17 15.09 13.70 10.65
CA LEU A 17 13.68 13.98 10.93
C LEU A 17 12.80 12.78 10.57
N SER A 18 12.06 12.32 11.58
CA SER A 18 11.00 11.35 11.43
C SER A 18 9.77 11.80 12.22
N ALA A 19 8.59 11.54 11.68
CA ALA A 19 7.33 11.74 12.39
C ALA A 19 6.74 10.38 12.76
N THR A 20 6.25 10.26 13.99
CA THR A 20 5.58 9.07 14.49
C THR A 20 4.15 9.43 14.85
N ALA A 21 3.20 8.58 14.45
CA ALA A 21 1.80 8.67 14.86
C ALA A 21 1.37 7.33 15.46
N THR A 22 0.35 7.39 16.32
CA THR A 22 -0.25 6.24 16.97
C THR A 22 -1.76 6.37 16.86
N SER A 23 -2.44 5.29 16.50
CA SER A 23 -3.90 5.24 16.42
C SER A 23 -4.54 5.56 17.78
N ALA A 24 -5.77 6.07 17.76
CA ALA A 24 -6.47 6.49 18.98
C ALA A 24 -6.65 5.37 20.02
N ASP A 25 -6.75 4.12 19.57
CA ASP A 25 -6.86 2.91 20.39
C ASP A 25 -5.49 2.34 20.83
N GLY A 26 -4.37 2.92 20.37
CA GLY A 26 -3.02 2.43 20.64
C GLY A 26 -2.68 1.11 19.94
N ALA A 27 -3.54 0.62 19.04
CA ALA A 27 -3.35 -0.63 18.33
C ALA A 27 -2.21 -0.56 17.30
N VAL A 28 -2.05 0.60 16.66
CA VAL A 28 -1.07 0.84 15.59
C VAL A 28 -0.19 2.03 15.95
N SER A 29 1.12 1.88 15.83
CA SER A 29 2.08 2.99 15.86
C SER A 29 3.03 2.87 14.68
N LEU A 30 3.26 3.97 13.98
CA LEU A 30 4.12 3.98 12.80
C LEU A 30 4.94 5.25 12.69
N SER A 31 6.07 5.15 12.02
CA SER A 31 6.97 6.26 11.77
C SER A 31 7.24 6.42 10.28
N VAL A 32 7.31 7.66 9.81
CA VAL A 32 7.68 8.02 8.44
C VAL A 32 8.87 8.97 8.45
N ASN A 33 9.65 8.99 7.36
CA ASN A 33 10.69 9.99 7.16
C ASN A 33 10.13 11.30 6.56
N THR A 34 11.01 12.25 6.26
CA THR A 34 10.70 13.54 5.59
C THR A 34 10.03 13.39 4.23
N ASP A 35 10.33 12.33 3.49
CA ASP A 35 9.70 12.01 2.20
C ASP A 35 8.33 11.34 2.35
N GLY A 36 7.93 10.99 3.56
CA GLY A 36 6.70 10.28 3.86
C GLY A 36 6.83 8.76 3.72
N VAL A 37 8.03 8.23 3.48
CA VAL A 37 8.28 6.79 3.42
C VAL A 37 8.13 6.20 4.82
N LEU A 38 7.35 5.12 4.94
CA LEU A 38 7.19 4.34 6.17
C LEU A 38 8.52 3.69 6.56
N THR A 39 9.05 4.05 7.73
CA THR A 39 10.31 3.52 8.26
C THR A 39 10.11 2.55 9.42
N ARG A 40 8.94 2.60 10.07
CA ARG A 40 8.58 1.71 11.17
C ARG A 40 7.08 1.50 11.23
N LEU A 41 6.69 0.26 11.52
CA LEU A 41 5.33 -0.11 11.88
C LEU A 41 5.39 -1.03 13.10
N ARG A 42 4.55 -0.74 14.09
CA ARG A 42 4.35 -1.55 15.30
C ARG A 42 2.87 -1.74 15.51
N LEU A 43 2.49 -2.99 15.77
CA LEU A 43 1.17 -3.37 16.20
C LEU A 43 1.27 -3.77 17.67
N SER A 44 0.35 -3.32 18.52
CA SER A 44 0.26 -3.74 19.92
C SER A 44 -0.69 -4.92 20.07
N ASP A 45 -0.74 -5.53 21.25
CA ASP A 45 -1.64 -6.65 21.54
C ASP A 45 -3.12 -6.30 21.34
N ALA A 46 -3.49 -5.01 21.31
CA ALA A 46 -4.86 -4.57 21.03
C ALA A 46 -5.37 -5.03 19.66
N VAL A 47 -4.49 -5.32 18.68
CA VAL A 47 -4.91 -5.83 17.37
C VAL A 47 -5.46 -7.25 17.42
N SER A 48 -5.23 -8.02 18.50
CA SER A 48 -5.68 -9.42 18.58
C SER A 48 -7.20 -9.58 18.55
N GLY A 49 -7.93 -8.53 18.93
CA GLY A 49 -9.40 -8.49 18.91
C GLY A 49 -9.99 -7.87 17.65
N MET A 50 -9.17 -7.41 16.71
CA MET A 50 -9.61 -6.66 15.52
C MET A 50 -9.73 -7.57 14.29
N ALA A 51 -10.69 -7.27 13.42
CA ALA A 51 -10.74 -7.88 12.11
C ALA A 51 -9.56 -7.36 11.24
N PRO A 52 -9.05 -8.15 10.27
CA PRO A 52 -7.95 -7.72 9.40
C PRO A 52 -8.23 -6.41 8.66
N SER A 53 -9.48 -6.16 8.25
CA SER A 53 -9.90 -4.91 7.62
C SER A 53 -9.81 -3.72 8.59
N GLU A 54 -10.17 -3.90 9.86
CA GLU A 54 -10.08 -2.84 10.87
C GLU A 54 -8.63 -2.45 11.14
N ILE A 55 -7.72 -3.44 11.15
CA ILE A 55 -6.28 -3.20 11.28
C ILE A 55 -5.76 -2.42 10.07
N ALA A 56 -6.14 -2.82 8.84
CA ALA A 56 -5.73 -2.12 7.63
C ALA A 56 -6.20 -0.65 7.63
N ASP A 57 -7.45 -0.42 7.99
CA ASP A 57 -8.02 0.92 8.10
C ASP A 57 -7.33 1.76 9.19
N ALA A 58 -7.01 1.15 10.34
CA ALA A 58 -6.26 1.80 11.40
C ALA A 58 -4.85 2.19 10.95
N VAL A 59 -4.16 1.32 10.21
CA VAL A 59 -2.84 1.61 9.63
C VAL A 59 -2.92 2.77 8.65
N LEU A 60 -3.88 2.75 7.72
CA LEU A 60 -4.01 3.81 6.70
C LEU A 60 -4.34 5.17 7.31
N ARG A 61 -5.25 5.23 8.30
CA ARG A 61 -5.55 6.47 9.03
C ARG A 61 -4.32 7.01 9.75
N THR A 62 -3.65 6.15 10.52
CA THR A 62 -2.45 6.54 11.28
C THR A 62 -1.31 6.96 10.35
N TYR A 63 -1.20 6.36 9.16
CA TYR A 63 -0.21 6.71 8.16
C TYR A 63 -0.39 8.13 7.63
N VAL A 64 -1.63 8.51 7.32
CA VAL A 64 -1.95 9.86 6.86
C VAL A 64 -1.61 10.90 7.93
N GLU A 65 -1.89 10.61 9.20
CA GLU A 65 -1.51 11.48 10.32
C GLU A 65 0.01 11.67 10.40
N ALA A 66 0.78 10.57 10.34
CA ALA A 66 2.24 10.64 10.36
C ALA A 66 2.79 11.41 9.14
N GLN A 67 2.20 11.21 7.96
CA GLN A 67 2.60 11.90 6.73
C GLN A 67 2.39 13.42 6.83
N ARG A 68 1.23 13.84 7.37
CA ARG A 68 0.93 15.27 7.59
C ARG A 68 1.88 15.89 8.59
N GLU A 69 2.14 15.20 9.70
CA GLU A 69 3.07 15.66 10.74
C GLU A 69 4.49 15.77 10.19
N SER A 70 4.95 14.80 9.40
CA SER A 70 6.25 14.86 8.72
C SER A 70 6.35 16.07 7.78
N ALA A 71 5.33 16.30 6.95
CA ALA A 71 5.30 17.44 6.04
C ALA A 71 5.31 18.78 6.80
N LYS A 72 4.57 18.86 7.92
CA LYS A 72 4.51 20.06 8.77
C LYS A 72 5.85 20.37 9.42
N ARG A 73 6.51 19.37 10.03
CA ARG A 73 7.85 19.53 10.64
C ARG A 73 8.91 19.87 9.60
N THR A 74 8.85 19.24 8.43
CA THR A 74 9.75 19.55 7.31
C THR A 74 9.57 21.00 6.85
N GLY A 75 8.33 21.47 6.74
CA GLY A 75 8.04 22.86 6.36
C GLY A 75 8.53 23.88 7.40
N GLN A 76 8.41 23.56 8.69
CA GLN A 76 8.94 24.38 9.77
C GLN A 76 10.47 24.47 9.73
N LEU A 77 11.15 23.33 9.52
CA LEU A 77 12.61 23.28 9.44
C LEU A 77 13.16 24.09 8.27
N LEU A 78 12.45 24.06 7.13
CA LEU A 78 12.87 24.75 5.91
C LEU A 78 12.38 26.20 5.81
N ALA A 79 11.50 26.66 6.70
CA ALA A 79 10.95 28.01 6.68
C ALA A 79 12.01 29.14 6.60
N PRO A 80 13.19 29.06 7.26
CA PRO A 80 14.24 30.06 7.15
C PRO A 80 14.86 30.18 5.75
N LEU A 81 14.76 29.13 4.92
CA LEU A 81 15.25 29.11 3.54
C LEU A 81 14.25 29.75 2.55
N GLY A 82 13.07 30.13 3.04
CA GLY A 82 11.99 30.72 2.26
C GLY A 82 10.75 29.84 2.19
N SER A 83 9.63 30.43 1.82
CA SER A 83 8.31 29.78 1.81
C SER A 83 7.78 29.47 0.40
N GLY A 84 8.62 29.61 -0.63
CA GLY A 84 8.25 29.46 -2.03
C GLY A 84 8.93 28.27 -2.71
N GLY A 85 8.40 27.91 -3.87
CA GLY A 85 8.97 26.87 -4.73
C GLY A 85 8.30 25.50 -4.58
N TYR A 86 8.57 24.63 -5.55
CA TYR A 86 7.94 23.32 -5.70
C TYR A 86 7.96 22.46 -4.43
N LEU A 87 9.06 22.49 -3.68
CA LEU A 87 9.18 21.73 -2.44
C LEU A 87 8.15 22.18 -1.39
N MET A 88 8.04 23.49 -1.17
CA MET A 88 7.08 24.05 -0.21
C MET A 88 5.63 23.81 -0.63
N ASP A 89 5.35 23.89 -1.93
CA ASP A 89 4.03 23.56 -2.47
C ASP A 89 3.69 22.07 -2.27
N ARG A 90 4.65 21.17 -2.49
CA ARG A 90 4.50 19.74 -2.23
C ARG A 90 4.26 19.45 -0.74
N LEU A 91 4.97 20.14 0.16
CA LEU A 91 4.73 20.03 1.60
C LEU A 91 3.30 20.47 1.96
N ARG A 92 2.84 21.59 1.40
CA ARG A 92 1.48 22.08 1.59
C ARG A 92 0.44 21.08 1.09
N TRP A 93 0.62 20.50 -0.10
CA TRP A 93 -0.26 19.47 -0.61
C TRP A 93 -0.32 18.24 0.30
N ARG A 94 0.82 17.78 0.84
CA ARG A 94 0.84 16.65 1.78
C ARG A 94 0.11 16.93 3.09
N VAL A 95 0.17 18.16 3.60
CA VAL A 95 -0.57 18.56 4.81
C VAL A 95 -2.08 18.52 4.58
N GLN A 96 -2.53 18.90 3.38
CA GLN A 96 -3.95 18.95 3.02
C GLN A 96 -4.50 17.61 2.50
N PHE A 97 -3.66 16.59 2.35
CA PHE A 97 -4.08 15.30 1.80
C PHE A 97 -5.05 14.60 2.76
N GLU A 98 -6.27 14.34 2.29
CA GLU A 98 -7.27 13.47 2.93
C GLU A 98 -7.43 12.20 2.11
N PRO A 99 -7.27 10.99 2.70
CA PRO A 99 -7.59 9.77 2.01
C PRO A 99 -9.10 9.72 1.76
N GLU A 100 -9.49 9.25 0.59
CA GLU A 100 -10.90 8.95 0.32
C GLU A 100 -11.36 7.88 1.33
N PRO A 101 -12.53 8.05 1.98
CA PRO A 101 -13.03 7.04 2.90
C PRO A 101 -13.15 5.72 2.15
N ALA A 102 -12.54 4.66 2.70
CA ALA A 102 -12.66 3.33 2.12
C ALA A 102 -14.16 2.99 1.98
N PRO A 103 -14.62 2.52 0.81
CA PRO A 103 -16.01 2.11 0.65
C PRO A 103 -16.28 1.02 1.68
N VAL A 104 -17.23 1.28 2.58
CA VAL A 104 -17.73 0.27 3.51
C VAL A 104 -18.19 -0.90 2.65
N ALA A 105 -17.45 -2.01 2.69
CA ALA A 105 -17.86 -3.19 1.94
C ALA A 105 -19.27 -3.56 2.42
N ALA A 106 -20.25 -3.43 1.52
CA ALA A 106 -21.59 -3.91 1.80
C ALA A 106 -21.45 -5.37 2.28
N PRO A 107 -22.17 -5.79 3.33
CA PRO A 107 -22.10 -7.16 3.80
C PRO A 107 -22.31 -8.08 2.60
N ALA A 108 -21.34 -8.94 2.32
CA ALA A 108 -21.49 -9.94 1.27
C ALA A 108 -22.82 -10.67 1.55
N PRO A 109 -23.69 -10.85 0.53
CA PRO A 109 -24.92 -11.59 0.74
C PRO A 109 -24.55 -12.93 1.38
N ALA A 110 -25.21 -13.25 2.49
CA ALA A 110 -24.98 -14.48 3.22
C ALA A 110 -24.98 -15.63 2.21
N ALA A 111 -23.87 -16.37 2.15
CA ALA A 111 -23.83 -17.59 1.36
C ALA A 111 -25.03 -18.45 1.79
N PRO A 112 -25.83 -18.99 0.85
CA PRO A 112 -26.95 -19.84 1.22
C PRO A 112 -26.43 -20.97 2.12
N PRO A 113 -27.19 -21.37 3.15
CA PRO A 113 -26.77 -22.45 4.03
C PRO A 113 -26.42 -23.66 3.16
N ALA A 114 -25.21 -24.18 3.32
CA ALA A 114 -24.82 -25.43 2.69
C ALA A 114 -25.82 -26.49 3.14
N GLU A 115 -26.69 -26.92 2.23
CA GLU A 115 -27.49 -28.12 2.44
C GLU A 115 -26.52 -29.28 2.71
N PRO A 116 -26.75 -30.12 3.72
CA PRO A 116 -25.94 -31.30 3.94
C PRO A 116 -26.29 -32.31 2.85
N ASP A 117 -25.72 -32.16 1.65
CA ASP A 117 -25.81 -33.17 0.61
C ASP A 117 -24.85 -34.30 1.00
N GLY A 118 -25.39 -35.28 1.71
CA GLY A 118 -24.71 -36.45 2.22
C GLY A 118 -24.27 -37.42 1.13
N LYS A 119 -23.40 -36.98 0.21
CA LYS A 119 -22.77 -37.81 -0.82
C LYS A 119 -21.38 -37.30 -1.20
N VAL A 120 -20.36 -37.53 -0.37
CA VAL A 120 -18.97 -37.47 -0.86
C VAL A 120 -18.11 -38.59 -0.29
N LEU A 121 -18.22 -39.76 -0.92
CA LEU A 121 -17.06 -40.50 -1.41
C LEU A 121 -17.52 -41.28 -2.64
N LYS A 122 -17.32 -40.71 -3.84
CA LYS A 122 -17.43 -41.50 -5.07
C LYS A 122 -16.18 -42.37 -5.14
N ASP A 123 -16.35 -43.67 -4.95
CA ASP A 123 -15.32 -44.67 -5.20
C ASP A 123 -14.80 -44.51 -6.63
N ARG A 124 -13.51 -44.21 -6.77
CA ARG A 124 -12.86 -43.87 -8.04
C ARG A 124 -12.21 -45.10 -8.69
N SER A 125 -12.53 -46.31 -8.23
CA SER A 125 -11.86 -47.54 -8.69
C SER A 125 -12.29 -48.02 -10.08
N SER A 126 -13.11 -47.27 -10.81
CA SER A 126 -13.60 -47.68 -12.13
C SER A 126 -13.43 -46.63 -13.24
N ASP A 127 -12.54 -45.65 -13.09
CA ASP A 127 -12.29 -44.69 -14.17
C ASP A 127 -11.48 -45.33 -15.31
N THR A 128 -12.16 -45.49 -16.45
CA THR A 128 -11.65 -45.79 -17.79
C THR A 128 -10.48 -44.84 -18.16
N PRO A 129 -9.45 -45.29 -18.92
CA PRO A 129 -8.31 -44.42 -19.26
C PRO A 129 -8.75 -43.11 -19.93
N ALA A 130 -8.26 -42.00 -19.40
CA ALA A 130 -8.56 -40.65 -19.86
C ALA A 130 -8.09 -40.42 -21.30
N GLU A 131 -8.97 -39.83 -22.11
CA GLU A 131 -8.67 -39.33 -23.44
C GLU A 131 -7.63 -38.19 -23.36
N PRO A 132 -6.65 -38.10 -24.28
CA PRO A 132 -5.61 -37.08 -24.20
C PRO A 132 -6.19 -35.67 -24.29
N PRO A 133 -5.62 -34.71 -23.53
CA PRO A 133 -6.13 -33.34 -23.48
C PRO A 133 -6.07 -32.67 -24.87
N PRO A 134 -7.04 -31.79 -25.20
CA PRO A 134 -6.97 -31.00 -26.42
C PRO A 134 -5.70 -30.13 -26.40
N ALA A 135 -5.03 -30.03 -27.55
CA ALA A 135 -3.80 -29.27 -27.70
C ALA A 135 -3.99 -27.83 -27.19
N GLY A 136 -3.19 -27.46 -26.20
CA GLY A 136 -3.16 -26.11 -25.64
C GLY A 136 -2.62 -25.08 -26.63
N PRO A 137 -2.60 -23.79 -26.26
CA PRO A 137 -2.02 -22.73 -27.09
C PRO A 137 -0.58 -23.08 -27.48
N VAL A 138 -0.25 -22.80 -28.74
CA VAL A 138 1.06 -23.07 -29.36
C VAL A 138 2.18 -22.52 -28.47
N ALA A 139 3.18 -23.34 -28.18
CA ALA A 139 4.33 -22.93 -27.37
C ALA A 139 5.12 -21.82 -28.08
N ASP A 140 5.68 -20.87 -27.32
CA ASP A 140 6.37 -19.70 -27.86
C ASP A 140 7.48 -20.07 -28.87
N ASP A 141 8.14 -21.21 -28.69
CA ASP A 141 9.18 -21.71 -29.60
C ASP A 141 8.65 -21.99 -31.03
N ASP A 142 7.40 -22.45 -31.15
CA ASP A 142 6.71 -22.70 -32.42
C ASP A 142 6.22 -21.42 -33.10
N TRP A 143 6.12 -20.32 -32.35
CA TRP A 143 5.80 -18.98 -32.85
C TRP A 143 7.02 -18.36 -33.53
N TYR A 144 8.21 -18.47 -32.92
CA TYR A 144 9.45 -17.92 -33.48
C TYR A 144 9.98 -18.74 -34.67
N GLY A 145 9.73 -20.06 -34.71
CA GLY A 145 10.15 -20.93 -35.80
C GLY A 145 9.39 -20.73 -37.13
N ARG A 146 8.18 -20.16 -37.08
CA ARG A 146 7.32 -20.00 -38.27
C ARG A 146 7.56 -18.74 -39.10
N GLY A 147 8.52 -17.90 -38.70
CA GLY A 147 8.89 -16.68 -39.41
C GLY A 147 7.87 -15.56 -39.22
N MET A 148 8.36 -14.40 -38.75
CA MET A 148 7.58 -13.18 -38.55
C MET A 148 6.83 -12.77 -39.83
N ARG A 149 5.50 -12.99 -39.88
CA ARG A 149 4.61 -12.30 -40.83
C ARG A 149 4.24 -10.96 -40.21
N LEU A 150 5.07 -9.95 -40.44
CA LEU A 150 4.69 -8.57 -40.15
C LEU A 150 3.64 -8.17 -41.19
N ASP A 151 2.36 -8.29 -40.84
CA ASP A 151 1.31 -7.60 -41.59
C ASP A 151 1.53 -6.10 -41.41
N ARG A 152 2.08 -5.49 -42.46
CA ARG A 152 2.38 -4.07 -42.54
C ARG A 152 1.09 -3.34 -42.89
N ALA A 153 0.39 -2.83 -41.89
CA ALA A 153 -0.69 -1.87 -42.10
C ALA A 153 -0.73 -0.84 -40.95
N TRP A 154 0.12 0.19 -41.08
CA TRP A 154 -0.12 1.55 -40.57
C TRP A 154 0.38 2.51 -41.66
#